data_AF-A0A928Q7W7-F1
#
_entry.id   AF-A0A928Q7W7-F1
#
_cell.length_a   1.000
_cell.length_b   1.000
_cell.length_c   1.000
_cell.angle_alpha   90.00
_cell.angle_beta   90.00
_cell.angle_gamma   90.00
#
_symmetry.space_group_name_H-M   'P 1'
#
loop_
_entity.id
_entity.type
_entity.pdbx_description
1 polymer ?
#
loop_
_entity_poly.entity_id
_entity_poly.type
_entity_poly.pdbx_seq_one_letter_code
_entity_poly.pdbx_strand_id
1 'polypeptide(L)'
;MKKISIVLVFSIMMIISLCACGSNSNAKCTPDLNKSFCISAEIDYDGSISEAKFQRYGKGSWDVEFLSPNTLAGVVLSFDDTNVEASYKGLSFSVPKSALPLKSIISTFIDTADKLADQPEITGSEKDDLIVTEGEAELGKYEISFDKNGRLAGFEMPNLNLVIKFSECADNITETTEAVTQPASESIEETVFSEETEATVETQNTEN
;
A
#
# COMPACT_ATOMS: atom_id res chain seq x y z
N MET A 1 17.83 -15.62 68.05
CA MET A 1 16.57 -15.89 68.80
C MET A 1 15.52 -14.92 68.29
N LYS A 2 14.31 -15.22 67.80
CA LYS A 2 13.49 -16.41 67.60
C LYS A 2 12.40 -16.01 66.57
N LYS A 3 12.17 -16.87 65.55
CA LYS A 3 10.89 -17.27 64.91
C LYS A 3 9.97 -16.17 64.30
N ILE A 4 9.82 -16.09 62.97
CA ILE A 4 8.88 -16.82 62.08
C ILE A 4 7.38 -16.53 62.32
N SER A 5 6.73 -15.95 61.30
CA SER A 5 5.35 -16.16 60.80
C SER A 5 5.21 -15.22 59.57
N ILE A 6 5.06 -15.58 58.29
CA ILE A 6 4.41 -16.68 57.56
C ILE A 6 3.00 -16.97 58.04
N VAL A 7 2.07 -16.13 57.57
CA VAL A 7 0.63 -16.39 57.38
C VAL A 7 0.26 -15.63 56.10
N LEU A 8 0.21 -16.30 54.93
CA LEU A 8 -0.96 -17.01 54.38
C LEU A 8 -2.00 -16.04 53.77
N VAL A 9 -1.70 -15.57 52.56
CA VAL A 9 -2.72 -15.15 51.57
C VAL A 9 -2.47 -15.98 50.31
N PHE A 10 -2.96 -17.21 50.38
CA PHE A 10 -3.27 -18.06 49.25
C PHE A 10 -4.72 -17.75 48.86
N SER A 11 -5.06 -17.86 47.56
CA SER A 11 -6.35 -17.48 46.91
C SER A 11 -6.29 -16.05 46.36
N ILE A 12 -6.06 -15.80 45.07
CA ILE A 12 -6.79 -16.28 43.88
C ILE A 12 -5.76 -16.38 42.73
N MET A 13 -5.26 -17.55 42.37
CA MET A 13 -5.69 -18.29 41.17
C MET A 13 -6.58 -17.48 40.20
N MET A 14 -5.97 -16.66 39.34
CA MET A 14 -6.55 -16.34 38.04
C MET A 14 -5.65 -16.92 36.96
N ILE A 15 -5.86 -18.22 36.74
CA ILE A 15 -5.55 -18.87 35.47
C ILE A 15 -6.33 -18.10 34.40
N ILE A 16 -5.63 -17.28 33.62
CA ILE A 16 -6.00 -17.04 32.23
C ILE A 16 -5.07 -17.96 31.43
N SER A 17 -5.35 -19.26 31.57
CA SER A 17 -5.08 -20.22 30.51
C SER A 17 -6.11 -19.91 29.44
N LEU A 18 -5.77 -19.01 28.52
CA LEU A 18 -6.38 -19.06 27.20
C LEU A 18 -5.88 -20.37 26.58
N CYS A 19 -6.69 -21.41 26.76
CA CYS A 19 -6.70 -22.54 25.88
C CYS A 19 -6.91 -22.02 24.45
N ALA A 20 -5.84 -21.76 23.72
CA ALA A 20 -5.89 -21.83 22.28
C ALA A 20 -5.91 -23.31 21.90
N CYS A 21 -7.05 -23.96 22.15
CA CYS A 21 -7.46 -25.14 21.41
C CYS A 21 -7.73 -24.64 19.98
N GLY A 22 -6.67 -24.50 19.19
CA GLY A 22 -6.78 -24.32 17.75
C GLY A 22 -7.37 -25.59 17.19
N SER A 23 -8.68 -25.61 16.96
CA SER A 23 -9.23 -26.50 15.96
C SER A 23 -8.56 -26.12 14.65
N ASN A 24 -7.78 -27.04 14.09
CA ASN A 24 -7.24 -26.93 12.73
C ASN A 24 -8.38 -27.06 11.70
N SER A 25 -9.45 -26.29 11.86
CA SER A 25 -10.50 -26.13 10.86
C SER A 25 -9.96 -25.20 9.79
N ASN A 26 -9.80 -25.75 8.59
CA ASN A 26 -9.57 -24.94 7.40
C ASN A 26 -10.83 -24.08 7.18
N ALA A 27 -10.73 -22.80 7.53
CA ALA A 27 -11.77 -21.81 7.25
C ALA A 27 -11.55 -21.24 5.85
N LYS A 28 -12.64 -20.78 5.24
CA LYS A 28 -12.67 -20.33 3.85
C LYS A 28 -13.51 -19.07 3.70
N CYS A 29 -13.08 -18.16 2.85
CA CYS A 29 -13.87 -17.03 2.41
C CYS A 29 -13.60 -16.72 0.93
N THR A 30 -14.55 -16.04 0.29
CA THR A 30 -14.33 -15.44 -1.02
C THR A 30 -13.72 -14.06 -0.81
N PRO A 31 -12.55 -13.73 -1.40
CA PRO A 31 -11.94 -12.41 -1.25
C PRO A 31 -12.84 -11.30 -1.76
N ASP A 32 -13.07 -10.27 -0.94
CA ASP A 32 -13.81 -9.06 -1.32
C ASP A 32 -12.85 -7.95 -1.81
N LEU A 33 -11.86 -8.34 -2.64
CA LEU A 33 -10.77 -7.46 -3.08
C LEU A 33 -10.80 -7.11 -4.57
N ASN A 34 -11.54 -7.84 -5.40
CA ASN A 34 -11.56 -7.66 -6.85
C ASN A 34 -12.47 -6.51 -7.32
N LYS A 35 -12.57 -5.47 -6.51
CA LYS A 35 -13.33 -4.24 -6.76
C LYS A 35 -12.55 -3.05 -6.23
N SER A 36 -13.04 -1.84 -6.49
CA SER A 36 -12.53 -0.66 -5.80
C SER A 36 -13.02 -0.65 -4.35
N PHE A 37 -12.12 -0.32 -3.42
CA PHE A 37 -12.43 -0.18 -2.01
C PHE A 37 -11.44 0.77 -1.34
N CYS A 38 -11.87 1.34 -0.22
CA CYS A 38 -11.00 2.09 0.69
C CYS A 38 -10.89 1.34 2.02
N ILE A 39 -9.72 1.39 2.65
CA ILE A 39 -9.49 0.85 3.98
C ILE A 39 -8.49 1.72 4.75
N SER A 40 -8.71 1.89 6.05
CA SER A 40 -7.76 2.57 6.94
C SER A 40 -6.83 1.55 7.58
N ALA A 41 -5.59 1.95 7.85
CA ALA A 41 -4.54 1.10 8.37
C ALA A 41 -3.81 1.76 9.54
N GLU A 42 -3.63 1.02 10.64
CA GLU A 42 -2.62 1.28 11.67
C GLU A 42 -1.40 0.41 11.34
N ILE A 43 -0.26 1.03 11.12
CA ILE A 43 1.00 0.39 10.73
C ILE A 43 1.96 0.52 11.90
N ASP A 44 2.30 -0.58 12.55
CA ASP A 44 3.44 -0.69 13.47
C ASP A 44 4.61 -1.31 12.70
N TYR A 45 5.67 -0.53 12.51
CA TYR A 45 6.90 -0.98 11.88
C TYR A 45 8.09 -0.66 12.79
N ASP A 46 8.71 -1.71 13.33
CA ASP A 46 9.84 -1.63 14.25
C ASP A 46 9.57 -0.70 15.46
N GLY A 47 8.33 -0.75 15.99
CA GLY A 47 7.88 0.05 17.12
C GLY A 47 7.45 1.48 16.76
N SER A 48 7.54 1.88 15.49
CA SER A 48 7.05 3.15 14.99
C SER A 48 5.64 3.00 14.45
N ILE A 49 4.69 3.74 15.03
CA ILE A 49 3.27 3.69 14.63
C ILE A 49 2.99 4.80 13.62
N SER A 50 2.32 4.46 12.53
CA SER A 50 1.79 5.38 11.52
C SER A 50 0.36 4.99 11.16
N GLU A 51 -0.46 5.96 10.76
CA GLU A 51 -1.78 5.69 10.20
C GLU A 51 -1.79 6.05 8.73
N ALA A 52 -2.46 5.23 7.92
CA ALA A 52 -2.60 5.45 6.49
C ALA A 52 -3.99 5.08 5.98
N LYS A 53 -4.36 5.62 4.83
CA LYS A 53 -5.54 5.28 4.06
C LYS A 53 -5.09 4.64 2.75
N PHE A 54 -5.57 3.44 2.48
CA PHE A 54 -5.33 2.71 1.25
C PHE A 54 -6.60 2.78 0.40
N GLN A 55 -6.47 3.30 -0.81
CA GLN A 55 -7.54 3.33 -1.81
C GLN A 55 -7.12 2.45 -2.98
N ARG A 56 -7.84 1.36 -3.22
CA ARG A 56 -7.65 0.53 -4.41
C ARG A 56 -8.63 0.96 -5.49
N TYR A 57 -8.15 1.18 -6.70
CA TYR A 57 -9.01 1.43 -7.88
C TYR A 57 -9.17 0.18 -8.74
N GLY A 58 -8.17 -0.67 -8.74
CA GLY A 58 -8.11 -1.92 -9.51
C GLY A 58 -6.78 -2.61 -9.28
N LYS A 59 -6.54 -3.70 -10.01
CA LYS A 59 -5.26 -4.42 -9.94
C LYS A 59 -4.12 -3.47 -10.34
N GLY A 60 -3.06 -3.44 -9.55
CA GLY A 60 -1.89 -2.60 -9.78
C GLY A 60 -2.10 -1.10 -9.49
N SER A 61 -3.33 -0.65 -9.24
CA SER A 61 -3.70 0.75 -9.10
C SER A 61 -4.21 1.07 -7.69
N TRP A 62 -3.38 1.79 -6.93
CA TRP A 62 -3.59 2.08 -5.52
C TRP A 62 -3.09 3.47 -5.16
N ASP A 63 -3.78 4.15 -4.25
CA ASP A 63 -3.24 5.29 -3.50
C ASP A 63 -3.04 4.89 -2.05
N VAL A 64 -1.93 5.34 -1.46
CA VAL A 64 -1.63 5.22 -0.03
C VAL A 64 -1.32 6.60 0.52
N GLU A 65 -2.23 7.12 1.34
CA GLU A 65 -2.08 8.43 2.00
C GLU A 65 -1.73 8.22 3.48
N PHE A 66 -0.59 8.73 3.92
CA PHE A 66 -0.25 8.76 5.34
C PHE A 66 -1.01 9.88 6.05
N LEU A 67 -1.67 9.54 7.15
CA LEU A 67 -2.47 10.45 7.97
C LEU A 67 -1.73 10.86 9.25
N SER A 68 -0.89 9.98 9.78
CA SER A 68 -0.05 10.24 10.94
C SER A 68 1.23 9.38 10.89
N PRO A 69 2.31 9.76 11.61
CA PRO A 69 2.50 10.98 12.41
C PRO A 69 2.63 12.24 11.53
N ASN A 70 2.64 13.43 12.15
CA ASN A 70 2.75 14.73 11.44
C ASN A 70 3.95 14.84 10.47
N THR A 71 4.99 14.05 10.68
CA THR A 71 6.18 14.00 9.80
C THR A 71 5.91 13.28 8.48
N LEU A 72 4.88 12.42 8.42
CA LEU A 72 4.45 11.68 7.23
C LEU A 72 3.07 12.13 6.73
N ALA A 73 2.26 12.74 7.59
CA ALA A 73 0.90 13.18 7.27
C ALA A 73 0.86 14.03 5.99
N GLY A 74 0.08 13.59 5.00
CA GLY A 74 -0.07 14.21 3.68
C GLY A 74 0.88 13.69 2.60
N VAL A 75 1.74 12.71 2.91
CA VAL A 75 2.47 11.96 1.88
C VAL A 75 1.48 11.02 1.20
N VAL A 76 1.39 11.10 -0.13
CA VAL A 76 0.60 10.19 -0.96
C VAL A 76 1.52 9.41 -1.89
N LEU A 77 1.38 8.10 -1.88
CA LEU A 77 2.01 7.19 -2.84
C LEU A 77 0.95 6.66 -3.79
N SER A 78 1.02 7.04 -5.06
CA SER A 78 0.12 6.58 -6.13
C SER A 78 0.84 5.55 -6.99
N PHE A 79 0.32 4.33 -6.98
CA PHE A 79 0.83 3.19 -7.73
C PHE A 79 -0.02 3.01 -8.99
N ASP A 80 0.65 2.91 -10.14
CA ASP A 80 0.06 2.46 -11.41
C ASP A 80 0.86 1.27 -11.97
N ASP A 81 0.51 0.72 -13.13
CA ASP A 81 1.20 -0.45 -13.68
C ASP A 81 2.71 -0.27 -13.94
N THR A 82 3.17 0.96 -14.12
CA THR A 82 4.54 1.31 -14.56
C THR A 82 5.35 2.03 -13.50
N ASN A 83 4.73 3.00 -12.81
CA ASN A 83 5.39 3.96 -11.96
C ASN A 83 4.76 4.00 -10.56
N VAL A 84 5.50 4.63 -9.65
CA VAL A 84 4.98 5.10 -8.39
C VAL A 84 5.26 6.60 -8.30
N GLU A 85 4.20 7.37 -8.11
CA GLU A 85 4.27 8.80 -7.85
C GLU A 85 4.19 9.04 -6.35
N ALA A 86 5.17 9.77 -5.81
CA ALA A 86 5.15 10.23 -4.44
C ALA A 86 4.87 11.73 -4.44
N SER A 87 3.81 12.16 -3.76
CA SER A 87 3.47 13.57 -3.62
C SER A 87 3.42 14.02 -2.16
N TYR A 88 3.85 15.26 -1.92
CA TYR A 88 3.82 15.89 -0.60
C TYR A 88 3.86 17.41 -0.73
N LYS A 89 2.86 18.11 -0.19
CA LYS A 89 2.81 19.59 -0.11
C LYS A 89 3.10 20.30 -1.45
N GLY A 90 2.51 19.80 -2.54
CA GLY A 90 2.68 20.35 -3.89
C GLY A 90 3.98 19.95 -4.61
N LEU A 91 4.82 19.14 -3.97
CA LEU A 91 5.93 18.47 -4.64
C LEU A 91 5.47 17.09 -5.11
N SER A 92 5.87 16.69 -6.31
CA SER A 92 5.65 15.34 -6.84
C SER A 92 6.91 14.82 -7.50
N PHE A 93 7.19 13.53 -7.27
CA PHE A 93 8.27 12.78 -7.90
C PHE A 93 7.73 11.44 -8.39
N SER A 94 7.93 11.15 -9.68
CA SER A 94 7.59 9.86 -10.25
C SER A 94 8.84 9.01 -10.40
N VAL A 95 8.77 7.76 -9.97
CA VAL A 95 9.83 6.76 -10.12
C VAL A 95 9.28 5.51 -10.79
N PRO A 96 10.03 4.90 -11.73
CA PRO A 96 9.66 3.59 -12.26
C PRO A 96 9.57 2.56 -11.12
N LYS A 97 8.59 1.65 -11.17
CA LYS A 97 8.47 0.55 -10.18
C LYS A 97 9.76 -0.28 -10.07
N SER A 98 10.47 -0.46 -11.18
CA SER A 98 11.77 -1.16 -11.23
C SER A 98 12.92 -0.43 -10.51
N ALA A 99 12.76 0.88 -10.27
CA ALA A 99 13.73 1.71 -9.57
C ALA A 99 13.37 1.91 -8.09
N LEU A 100 12.15 1.53 -7.66
CA LEU A 100 11.83 1.46 -6.25
C LEU A 100 12.76 0.48 -5.54
N PRO A 101 13.05 0.71 -4.25
CA PRO A 101 13.60 -0.35 -3.43
C PRO A 101 12.69 -1.58 -3.56
N LEU A 102 13.21 -2.65 -4.15
CA LEU A 102 12.54 -3.96 -4.32
C LEU A 102 11.91 -4.45 -3.00
N LYS A 103 12.45 -3.96 -1.88
CA LYS A 103 12.10 -4.25 -0.49
C LYS A 103 11.08 -3.27 0.13
N SER A 104 10.20 -2.67 -0.67
CA SER A 104 9.13 -1.82 -0.15
C SER A 104 8.03 -2.66 0.49
N ILE A 105 7.76 -2.40 1.77
CA ILE A 105 6.68 -3.04 2.54
C ILE A 105 5.32 -2.80 1.88
N ILE A 106 5.05 -1.55 1.49
CA ILE A 106 3.78 -1.16 0.87
C ILE A 106 3.57 -1.87 -0.47
N SER A 107 4.62 -1.93 -1.30
CA SER A 107 4.55 -2.65 -2.58
C SER A 107 4.33 -4.15 -2.36
N THR A 108 5.00 -4.74 -1.37
CA THR A 108 4.84 -6.15 -1.00
C THR A 108 3.40 -6.47 -0.58
N PHE A 109 2.79 -5.59 0.22
CA PHE A 109 1.39 -5.71 0.60
C PHE A 109 0.46 -5.59 -0.62
N ILE A 110 0.63 -4.55 -1.46
CA ILE A 110 -0.18 -4.34 -2.67
C ILE A 110 -0.14 -5.56 -3.58
N ASP A 111 1.04 -6.08 -3.89
CA ASP A 111 1.21 -7.26 -4.74
C ASP A 111 0.56 -8.50 -4.14
N THR A 112 0.60 -8.65 -2.81
CA THR A 112 -0.03 -9.76 -2.10
C THR A 112 -1.56 -9.65 -2.14
N ALA A 113 -2.10 -8.46 -1.87
CA ALA A 113 -3.54 -8.21 -1.93
C ALA A 113 -4.09 -8.43 -3.35
N ASP A 114 -3.38 -7.97 -4.38
CA ASP A 114 -3.80 -8.17 -5.77
C ASP A 114 -3.71 -9.64 -6.22
N LYS A 115 -2.69 -10.40 -5.78
CA LYS A 115 -2.61 -11.84 -6.04
C LYS A 115 -3.78 -12.61 -5.40
N LEU A 116 -4.19 -12.20 -4.21
CA LEU A 116 -5.32 -12.82 -3.48
C LEU A 116 -6.66 -12.41 -4.07
N ALA A 117 -6.79 -11.19 -4.60
CA ALA A 117 -8.00 -10.73 -5.30
C ALA A 117 -8.33 -11.57 -6.55
N ASP A 118 -7.33 -12.18 -7.19
CA ASP A 118 -7.49 -13.07 -8.34
C ASP A 118 -7.90 -14.50 -7.95
N GLN A 119 -7.88 -14.85 -6.65
CA GLN A 119 -8.25 -16.19 -6.20
C GLN A 119 -9.76 -16.33 -6.05
N PRO A 120 -10.36 -17.47 -6.43
CA PRO A 120 -11.79 -17.71 -6.22
C PRO A 120 -12.15 -17.92 -4.75
N GLU A 121 -11.18 -18.36 -3.93
CA GLU A 121 -11.34 -18.68 -2.53
C GLU A 121 -10.01 -18.51 -1.80
N ILE A 122 -10.05 -17.97 -0.59
CA ILE A 122 -8.95 -17.97 0.37
C ILE A 122 -9.22 -19.08 1.38
N THR A 123 -8.21 -19.91 1.65
CA THR A 123 -8.25 -20.93 2.69
C THR A 123 -7.19 -20.60 3.74
N GLY A 124 -7.53 -20.74 5.02
CA GLY A 124 -6.63 -20.43 6.11
C GLY A 124 -7.05 -21.07 7.43
N SER A 125 -6.32 -20.75 8.48
CA SER A 125 -6.68 -21.14 9.85
C SER A 125 -7.60 -20.10 10.47
N GLU A 126 -8.59 -20.54 11.24
CA GLU A 126 -9.45 -19.61 12.00
C GLU A 126 -8.75 -19.19 13.29
N LYS A 127 -8.59 -17.89 13.51
CA LYS A 127 -7.98 -17.29 14.70
C LYS A 127 -8.71 -15.99 15.02
N ASP A 128 -9.28 -15.88 16.22
CA ASP A 128 -9.97 -14.68 16.71
C ASP A 128 -11.05 -14.15 15.72
N ASP A 129 -11.90 -15.06 15.20
CA ASP A 129 -12.92 -14.79 14.18
C ASP A 129 -12.40 -14.34 12.79
N LEU A 130 -11.07 -14.37 12.58
CA LEU A 130 -10.42 -14.09 11.31
C LEU A 130 -9.94 -15.38 10.64
N ILE A 131 -9.86 -15.32 9.31
CA ILE A 131 -9.24 -16.35 8.48
C ILE A 131 -7.83 -15.87 8.17
N VAL A 132 -6.82 -16.58 8.69
CA VAL A 132 -5.41 -16.24 8.53
C VAL A 132 -4.78 -17.19 7.52
N THR A 133 -4.18 -16.63 6.46
CA THR A 133 -3.37 -17.37 5.50
C THR A 133 -1.93 -16.91 5.55
N GLU A 134 -1.02 -17.86 5.41
CA GLU A 134 0.42 -17.61 5.35
C GLU A 134 0.90 -17.59 3.90
N GLY A 135 1.96 -16.86 3.64
CA GLY A 135 2.64 -16.89 2.34
C GLY A 135 4.09 -16.44 2.44
N GLU A 136 4.75 -16.39 1.28
CA GLU A 136 6.14 -15.96 1.16
C GLU A 136 6.25 -14.89 0.07
N ALA A 137 6.91 -13.79 0.41
CA ALA A 137 7.27 -12.71 -0.49
C ALA A 137 8.79 -12.52 -0.47
N GLU A 138 9.32 -11.66 -1.35
CA GLU A 138 10.77 -11.39 -1.41
C GLU A 138 11.32 -10.87 -0.07
N LEU A 139 10.49 -10.11 0.67
CA LEU A 139 10.82 -9.58 1.99
C LEU A 139 10.76 -10.60 3.12
N GLY A 140 10.30 -11.83 2.86
CA GLY A 140 10.15 -12.90 3.86
C GLY A 140 8.74 -13.47 3.91
N LYS A 141 8.50 -14.30 4.93
CA LYS A 141 7.18 -14.86 5.21
C LYS A 141 6.24 -13.78 5.71
N TYR A 142 4.98 -13.88 5.32
CA TYR A 142 3.92 -13.00 5.78
C TYR A 142 2.71 -13.81 6.25
N GLU A 143 1.92 -13.19 7.13
CA GLU A 143 0.56 -13.59 7.43
C GLU A 143 -0.39 -12.50 6.93
N ILE A 144 -1.51 -12.88 6.34
CA ILE A 144 -2.57 -11.95 5.95
C ILE A 144 -3.91 -12.51 6.41
N SER A 145 -4.71 -11.65 7.02
CA SER A 145 -5.96 -12.04 7.67
C SER A 145 -7.17 -11.36 7.05
N PHE A 146 -8.27 -12.10 7.04
CA PHE A 146 -9.54 -11.69 6.46
C PHE A 146 -10.67 -11.87 7.46
N ASP A 147 -11.68 -11.01 7.39
CA ASP A 147 -12.94 -11.26 8.06
C ASP A 147 -13.74 -12.37 7.32
N LYS A 148 -14.86 -12.79 7.91
CA LYS A 148 -15.74 -13.83 7.33
C LYS A 148 -16.39 -13.39 6.00
N ASN A 149 -16.37 -12.10 5.67
CA ASN A 149 -16.87 -11.54 4.42
C ASN A 149 -15.77 -11.41 3.35
N GLY A 150 -14.53 -11.81 3.66
CA GLY A 150 -13.39 -11.73 2.75
C GLY A 150 -12.75 -10.35 2.65
N ARG A 151 -13.05 -9.43 3.58
CA ARG A 151 -12.40 -8.12 3.68
C ARG A 151 -11.08 -8.25 4.44
N LEU A 152 -10.10 -7.43 4.08
CA LEU A 152 -8.82 -7.37 4.78
C LEU A 152 -9.01 -6.96 6.24
N ALA A 153 -8.33 -7.68 7.14
CA ALA A 153 -8.31 -7.40 8.58
C ALA A 153 -6.90 -7.10 9.10
N GLY A 154 -5.86 -7.74 8.53
CA GLY A 154 -4.48 -7.45 8.90
C GLY A 154 -3.44 -8.05 7.96
N PHE A 155 -2.20 -7.56 8.09
CA PHE A 155 -1.02 -8.04 7.37
C PHE A 155 0.21 -7.96 8.27
N GLU A 156 0.95 -9.06 8.41
CA GLU A 156 2.12 -9.15 9.30
C GLU A 156 3.32 -9.72 8.57
N MET A 157 4.52 -9.18 8.85
CA MET A 157 5.79 -9.76 8.44
C MET A 157 6.72 -9.85 9.65
N PRO A 158 6.74 -11.00 10.37
CA PRO A 158 7.45 -11.13 11.64
C PRO A 158 8.95 -10.82 11.56
N ASN A 159 9.60 -11.14 10.44
CA ASN A 159 11.03 -10.88 10.25
C ASN A 159 11.37 -9.39 10.09
N LEU A 160 10.36 -8.55 9.88
CA LEU A 160 10.49 -7.09 9.75
C LEU A 160 9.92 -6.33 10.95
N ASN A 161 9.45 -7.02 12.00
CA ASN A 161 8.68 -6.42 13.09
C ASN A 161 7.52 -5.54 12.55
N LEU A 162 6.83 -6.03 11.51
CA LEU A 162 5.75 -5.31 10.85
C LEU A 162 4.39 -5.92 11.22
N VAL A 163 3.48 -5.08 11.67
CA VAL A 163 2.06 -5.39 11.87
C VAL A 163 1.23 -4.27 11.26
N ILE A 164 0.31 -4.61 10.36
CA ILE A 164 -0.68 -3.70 9.79
C ILE A 164 -2.05 -4.20 10.21
N LYS A 165 -2.84 -3.35 10.85
CA LYS A 165 -4.24 -3.62 11.19
C LYS A 165 -5.14 -2.76 10.34
N PHE A 166 -6.10 -3.41 9.69
CA PHE A 166 -7.05 -2.73 8.84
C PHE A 166 -8.37 -2.46 9.58
N SER A 167 -9.00 -1.35 9.22
CA SER A 167 -10.29 -0.91 9.75
C SER A 167 -11.10 -0.25 8.64
N GLU A 168 -12.38 0.00 8.90
CA GLU A 168 -13.23 0.73 7.96
C GLU A 168 -12.58 2.05 7.54
N CYS A 169 -12.73 2.40 6.26
CA CYS A 169 -12.16 3.63 5.71
C CYS A 169 -12.62 4.85 6.53
N ALA A 170 -11.66 5.62 7.04
CA ALA A 170 -11.96 6.92 7.62
C ALA A 170 -12.38 7.89 6.52
N ASP A 171 -13.57 8.49 6.65
CA ASP A 171 -14.03 9.58 5.81
C ASP A 171 -13.18 10.84 6.07
N ASN A 172 -12.03 10.95 5.41
CA ASN A 172 -11.30 12.21 5.28
C ASN A 172 -10.87 12.37 3.81
N ILE A 173 -11.79 12.90 3.03
CA ILE A 173 -11.56 13.39 1.67
C ILE A 173 -11.07 14.83 1.85
N THR A 174 -9.76 15.08 1.72
CA THR A 174 -9.31 16.44 1.44
C THR A 174 -9.36 16.58 -0.08
N GLU A 175 -10.54 16.89 -0.61
CA GLU A 175 -10.67 17.33 -2.00
C GLU A 175 -9.78 18.55 -2.21
N THR A 176 -8.67 18.40 -2.92
CA THR A 176 -8.05 19.53 -3.63
C THR A 176 -8.43 19.37 -5.09
N THR A 177 -9.61 19.89 -5.42
CA THR A 177 -9.98 20.22 -6.79
C THR A 177 -9.08 21.37 -7.25
N GLU A 178 -8.12 21.09 -8.12
CA GLU A 178 -7.61 22.10 -9.06
C GLU A 178 -7.94 21.65 -10.48
N ALA A 179 -9.09 22.14 -10.95
CA ALA A 179 -9.42 22.15 -12.36
C ALA A 179 -8.49 23.14 -13.08
N VAL A 180 -7.56 22.64 -13.91
CA VAL A 180 -6.94 23.45 -14.95
C VAL A 180 -7.62 23.11 -16.27
N THR A 181 -8.62 23.93 -16.62
CA THR A 181 -9.15 24.01 -17.97
C THR A 181 -8.09 24.63 -18.87
N GLN A 182 -7.55 23.86 -19.81
CA GLN A 182 -6.77 24.38 -20.92
C GLN A 182 -7.65 24.36 -22.18
N PRO A 183 -7.93 25.50 -22.84
CA PRO A 183 -8.75 25.51 -24.04
C PRO A 183 -7.97 24.93 -25.22
N ALA A 184 -8.66 24.06 -25.96
CA ALA A 184 -8.27 23.62 -27.29
C ALA A 184 -8.08 24.81 -28.23
N SER A 185 -7.00 24.81 -29.01
CA SER A 185 -6.90 25.62 -30.22
C SER A 185 -6.88 24.67 -31.41
N GLU A 186 -7.87 24.86 -32.27
CA GLU A 186 -8.13 24.11 -33.49
C GLU A 186 -7.03 24.32 -34.55
N SER A 187 -6.96 23.29 -35.39
CA SER A 187 -6.28 23.20 -36.68
C SER A 187 -6.59 24.35 -37.63
N ILE A 188 -5.59 24.81 -38.38
CA ILE A 188 -5.78 25.30 -39.75
C ILE A 188 -4.81 24.54 -40.66
N GLU A 189 -5.39 23.82 -41.61
CA GLU A 189 -4.79 23.22 -42.78
C GLU A 189 -4.92 24.20 -43.96
N GLU A 190 -3.87 24.40 -44.75
CA GLU A 190 -3.82 24.79 -46.19
C GLU A 190 -2.44 25.39 -46.48
N THR A 191 -1.82 25.36 -47.66
CA THR A 191 -1.86 24.58 -48.90
C THR A 191 -0.66 25.12 -49.71
N VAL A 192 0.18 24.21 -50.22
CA VAL A 192 0.99 24.24 -51.46
C VAL A 192 1.37 25.60 -52.07
N PHE A 193 2.67 25.88 -52.23
CA PHE A 193 3.22 26.30 -53.53
C PHE A 193 4.74 26.03 -53.62
N SER A 194 5.14 25.71 -54.84
CA SER A 194 6.37 25.11 -55.36
C SER A 194 7.44 26.12 -55.82
N GLU A 195 8.55 25.56 -56.35
CA GLU A 195 9.59 26.18 -57.21
C GLU A 195 10.65 27.05 -56.53
N GLU A 196 11.94 27.04 -56.88
CA GLU A 196 12.80 26.26 -57.81
C GLU A 196 14.26 26.71 -57.52
N THR A 197 15.26 25.88 -57.87
CA THR A 197 16.65 26.18 -58.38
C THR A 197 17.49 27.35 -57.80
N GLU A 198 18.82 27.43 -57.88
CA GLU A 198 20.02 26.62 -58.12
C GLU A 198 21.20 27.64 -58.06
N ALA A 199 22.39 27.22 -57.61
CA ALA A 199 23.71 27.90 -57.76
C ALA A 199 23.91 29.29 -57.10
N THR A 200 25.09 29.73 -56.63
CA THR A 200 26.47 29.48 -57.06
C THR A 200 27.45 29.92 -55.95
N VAL A 201 28.54 29.16 -55.85
CA VAL A 201 29.93 29.46 -55.43
C VAL A 201 30.31 30.95 -55.27
N GLU A 202 31.01 31.30 -54.18
CA GLU A 202 32.32 31.98 -54.28
C GLU A 202 33.21 31.77 -53.04
N THR A 203 34.48 31.51 -53.32
CA THR A 203 35.57 31.21 -52.38
C THR A 203 36.48 32.44 -52.31
N GLN A 204 37.31 32.51 -51.26
CA GLN A 204 38.50 33.39 -51.09
C GLN A 204 38.18 34.80 -50.55
N ASN A 205 38.94 35.42 -49.65
CA ASN A 205 40.34 35.21 -49.25
C ASN A 205 40.67 36.03 -47.99
N THR A 206 41.75 35.65 -47.29
CA THR A 206 42.78 36.43 -46.53
C THR A 206 42.34 37.64 -45.66
N GLU A 207 42.80 37.90 -44.44
CA GLU A 207 44.12 38.02 -43.77
C GLU A 207 43.73 38.18 -42.27
N ASN A 208 44.43 37.74 -41.22
CA ASN A 208 45.84 37.83 -40.88
C ASN A 208 46.09 36.95 -39.62
#